data_AF-A0AA88QN61-F1
#
_entry.id   AF-A0AA88QN61-F1
#
_cell.length_a   1.000
_cell.length_b   1.000
_cell.length_c   1.000
_cell.angle_alpha   90.00
_cell.angle_beta   90.00
_cell.angle_gamma   90.00
#
_symmetry.space_group_name_H-M   'P 1'
#
loop_
_entity.id
_entity.type
_entity.pdbx_description
1 polymer ?
#
loop_
_entity_poly.entity_id
_entity_poly.type
_entity_poly.pdbx_seq_one_letter_code
_entity_poly.pdbx_strand_id
1 'polypeptide(L)'
;MESSAYGASLAGGAFDLGSFIKRPQTIVRLFSWLFAIVVFATIVSEGYINEQTKDETACMFNKNDSACSFGIGIGILAFLACVAFIVLDAYFPQISNANDRKYIVLGDLSFSGVWTFLWFVCFCVLANLWAKTNQDAVPADAARAVVTFSFFSTVTWAMLTVFAFRRYRQGMDEVGLGYNDPASDHISPYPSGVPEGYQQSPFTASSAGQGGYQPPAY
;
A
#
# COMPACT_ATOMS: atom_id res chain seq x y z
N MET A 1 15.06 14.34 -19.37
CA MET A 1 14.97 13.72 -18.02
C MET A 1 13.62 13.04 -17.96
N GLU A 2 13.60 11.71 -17.87
CA GLU A 2 12.32 10.98 -17.80
C GLU A 2 11.60 11.30 -16.48
N SER A 3 10.37 11.80 -16.59
CA SER A 3 9.52 12.09 -15.43
C SER A 3 9.12 10.77 -14.77
N SER A 4 9.64 10.52 -13.57
CA SER A 4 9.41 9.28 -12.82
C SER A 4 8.37 9.50 -11.72
N ALA A 5 7.09 9.60 -12.08
CA ALA A 5 6.01 9.79 -11.11
C ALA A 5 5.98 8.70 -10.02
N TYR A 6 6.08 9.07 -8.74
CA TYR A 6 6.13 8.20 -7.55
C TYR A 6 7.37 7.29 -7.49
N GLY A 7 8.50 7.70 -8.07
CA GLY A 7 9.77 6.96 -8.01
C GLY A 7 9.77 5.63 -8.77
N ALA A 8 8.89 5.47 -9.77
CA ALA A 8 8.87 4.34 -10.69
C ALA A 8 9.11 4.81 -12.13
N SER A 9 10.16 4.28 -12.77
CA SER A 9 10.46 4.47 -14.19
C SER A 9 9.30 4.00 -15.07
N LEU A 10 9.10 4.65 -16.23
CA LEU A 10 8.12 4.23 -17.23
C LEU A 10 8.41 2.79 -17.70
N ALA A 11 7.36 2.04 -17.99
CA ALA A 11 7.36 0.59 -18.17
C ALA A 11 8.33 0.09 -19.27
N GLY A 12 9.02 -1.03 -19.03
CA GLY A 12 9.83 -1.71 -20.06
C GLY A 12 10.88 -2.76 -19.62
N GLY A 13 11.15 -2.93 -18.31
CA GLY A 13 12.16 -3.88 -17.82
C GLY A 13 11.61 -5.24 -17.37
N ALA A 14 12.41 -6.31 -17.50
CA ALA A 14 12.10 -7.61 -16.89
C ALA A 14 12.02 -7.48 -15.35
N PHE A 15 11.12 -8.23 -14.71
CA PHE A 15 10.98 -8.22 -13.26
C PHE A 15 12.26 -8.78 -12.60
N ASP A 16 13.02 -7.91 -11.93
CA ASP A 16 14.18 -8.31 -11.13
C ASP A 16 13.77 -8.53 -9.67
N LEU A 17 13.53 -9.79 -9.33
CA LEU A 17 13.16 -10.23 -7.98
C LEU A 17 14.23 -9.86 -6.94
N GLY A 18 15.52 -9.86 -7.33
CA GLY A 18 16.62 -9.53 -6.43
C GLY A 18 16.64 -8.04 -6.06
N SER A 19 16.44 -7.15 -7.03
CA SER A 19 16.33 -5.71 -6.77
C SER A 19 15.03 -5.34 -6.05
N PHE A 20 13.95 -6.08 -6.25
CA PHE A 20 12.69 -5.87 -5.55
C PHE A 20 12.80 -6.18 -4.04
N ILE A 21 13.41 -7.31 -3.68
CA ILE A 21 13.61 -7.70 -2.26
C ILE A 21 14.55 -6.73 -1.53
N LYS A 22 15.52 -6.14 -2.23
CA LYS A 22 16.45 -5.16 -1.63
C LYS A 22 15.82 -3.81 -1.31
N ARG A 23 14.58 -3.53 -1.76
CA ARG A 23 13.90 -2.28 -1.44
C ARG A 23 13.58 -2.23 0.07
N PRO A 24 13.95 -1.15 0.78
CA PRO A 24 13.75 -1.08 2.22
C PRO A 24 12.27 -1.22 2.63
N GLN A 25 11.35 -0.69 1.83
CA GLN A 25 9.90 -0.87 2.05
C GLN A 25 9.48 -2.34 2.00
N THR A 26 9.94 -3.10 1.00
CA THR A 26 9.63 -4.53 0.86
C THR A 26 10.17 -5.32 2.06
N ILE A 27 11.40 -5.03 2.50
CA ILE A 27 12.01 -5.69 3.66
C ILE A 27 11.15 -5.46 4.91
N VAL A 28 10.73 -4.21 5.16
CA VAL A 28 9.88 -3.90 6.31
C VAL A 28 8.51 -4.58 6.20
N ARG A 29 7.92 -4.67 5.00
CA ARG A 29 6.69 -5.45 4.80
C ARG A 29 6.87 -6.93 5.13
N LEU A 30 8.00 -7.53 4.75
CA LEU A 30 8.29 -8.92 5.10
C LEU A 30 8.42 -9.13 6.60
N PHE A 31 9.02 -8.18 7.33
CA PHE A 31 9.04 -8.21 8.79
C PHE A 31 7.63 -8.04 9.39
N SER A 32 6.84 -7.07 8.92
CA SER A 32 5.44 -6.92 9.36
C SER A 32 4.61 -8.18 9.12
N TRP A 33 4.82 -8.83 7.97
CA TRP A 33 4.19 -10.09 7.60
C TRP A 33 4.60 -11.23 8.55
N LEU A 34 5.90 -11.36 8.85
CA LEU A 34 6.45 -12.32 9.80
C LEU A 34 5.89 -12.09 11.23
N PHE A 35 5.89 -10.86 11.71
CA PHE A 35 5.42 -10.55 13.06
C PHE A 35 3.91 -10.80 13.19
N ALA A 36 3.13 -10.48 12.16
CA ALA A 36 1.71 -10.79 12.13
C ALA A 36 1.44 -12.30 12.27
N ILE A 37 2.12 -13.14 11.49
CA ILE A 37 1.95 -14.60 11.58
C ILE A 37 2.38 -15.15 12.93
N VAL A 38 3.49 -14.67 13.48
CA VAL A 38 3.91 -15.08 14.83
C VAL A 38 2.83 -14.75 15.85
N VAL A 39 2.24 -13.56 15.82
CA VAL A 39 1.19 -13.17 16.78
C VAL A 39 -0.09 -13.98 16.62
N PHE A 40 -0.71 -14.03 15.44
CA PHE A 40 -2.01 -14.72 15.35
C PHE A 40 -1.85 -16.24 15.49
N ALA A 41 -0.78 -16.83 14.94
CA ALA A 41 -0.60 -18.27 15.00
C ALA A 41 -0.35 -18.74 16.44
N THR A 42 0.45 -18.00 17.22
CA THR A 42 0.68 -18.32 18.63
C THR A 42 -0.59 -18.18 19.48
N ILE A 43 -1.42 -17.16 19.24
CA ILE A 43 -2.71 -17.04 19.95
C ILE A 43 -3.65 -18.19 19.55
N VAL A 44 -3.69 -18.58 18.28
CA VAL A 44 -4.54 -19.70 17.84
C VAL A 44 -4.06 -21.04 18.40
N SER A 45 -2.75 -21.26 18.50
CA SER A 45 -2.19 -22.53 18.97
C SER A 45 -2.18 -22.67 20.48
N GLU A 46 -1.84 -21.61 21.20
CA GLU A 46 -1.54 -21.65 22.64
C GLU A 46 -2.32 -20.58 23.44
N GLY A 47 -3.13 -19.76 22.78
CA GLY A 47 -3.80 -18.64 23.43
C GLY A 47 -5.04 -19.00 24.23
N TYR A 48 -5.60 -20.20 24.08
CA TYR A 48 -6.76 -20.65 24.84
C TYR A 48 -6.37 -21.82 25.74
N ILE A 49 -6.49 -21.61 27.04
CA ILE A 49 -6.12 -22.59 28.07
C ILE A 49 -7.36 -23.10 28.81
N ASN A 50 -7.35 -24.38 29.20
CA ASN A 50 -8.40 -24.96 30.03
C ASN A 50 -8.19 -24.55 31.49
N GLU A 51 -9.26 -24.12 32.17
CA GLU A 51 -9.20 -23.91 33.60
C GLU A 51 -9.16 -25.27 34.33
N GLN A 52 -8.28 -25.43 35.34
CA GLN A 52 -8.12 -26.71 36.04
C GLN A 52 -9.42 -27.23 36.69
N THR A 53 -10.41 -26.37 36.89
CA THR A 53 -11.65 -26.66 37.60
C THR A 53 -12.90 -26.65 36.71
N LYS A 54 -12.79 -26.27 35.43
CA LYS A 54 -13.92 -26.16 34.49
C LYS A 54 -13.47 -26.47 33.05
N ASP A 55 -14.31 -27.17 32.30
CA ASP A 55 -14.11 -27.47 30.86
C ASP A 55 -14.20 -26.24 29.93
N GLU A 56 -14.15 -25.02 30.46
CA GLU A 56 -14.21 -23.80 29.66
C GLU A 56 -12.78 -23.32 29.33
N THR A 57 -12.49 -23.20 28.03
CA THR A 57 -11.27 -22.58 27.53
C THR A 57 -11.34 -21.07 27.67
N ALA A 58 -10.31 -20.45 28.27
CA ALA A 58 -10.21 -19.00 28.39
C ALA A 58 -8.92 -18.48 27.76
N CYS A 59 -8.96 -17.25 27.24
CA CYS A 59 -7.77 -16.58 26.73
C CYS A 59 -6.66 -16.46 27.79
N MET A 60 -5.41 -16.73 27.39
CA MET A 60 -4.23 -16.68 28.25
C MET A 60 -3.97 -15.27 28.83
N PHE A 61 -4.50 -14.22 28.21
CA PHE A 61 -4.41 -12.84 28.71
C PHE A 61 -5.56 -12.54 29.68
N ASN A 62 -5.33 -12.81 30.97
CA ASN A 62 -6.24 -12.51 32.06
C ASN A 62 -7.69 -12.99 31.80
N LYS A 63 -7.86 -14.15 31.15
CA LYS A 63 -9.16 -14.75 30.81
C LYS A 63 -10.07 -13.82 29.99
N ASN A 64 -9.49 -12.92 29.20
CA ASN A 64 -10.24 -11.97 28.39
C ASN A 64 -10.24 -12.39 26.91
N ASP A 65 -11.31 -13.05 26.48
CA ASP A 65 -11.42 -13.57 25.11
C ASP A 65 -11.44 -12.49 24.04
N SER A 66 -11.88 -11.28 24.37
CA SER A 66 -11.80 -10.14 23.44
C SER A 66 -10.36 -9.76 23.14
N ALA A 67 -9.42 -9.96 24.07
CA ALA A 67 -8.01 -9.66 23.85
C ALA A 67 -7.36 -10.63 22.84
N CYS A 68 -7.57 -11.94 23.02
CA CYS A 68 -7.11 -12.96 22.07
C CYS A 68 -7.78 -12.77 20.70
N SER A 69 -9.10 -12.58 20.67
CA SER A 69 -9.85 -12.39 19.42
C SER A 69 -9.40 -11.13 18.67
N PHE A 70 -9.11 -10.05 19.40
CA PHE A 70 -8.56 -8.82 18.83
C PHE A 70 -7.17 -9.07 18.20
N GLY A 71 -6.26 -9.71 18.93
CA GLY A 71 -4.92 -10.06 18.43
C GLY A 71 -4.96 -10.97 17.19
N ILE A 72 -5.83 -11.98 17.18
CA ILE A 72 -6.05 -12.86 16.02
C ILE A 72 -6.56 -12.05 14.82
N GLY A 73 -7.64 -11.27 15.02
CA GLY A 73 -8.28 -10.52 13.95
C GLY A 73 -7.34 -9.53 13.28
N ILE A 74 -6.64 -8.72 14.07
CA ILE A 74 -5.68 -7.77 13.51
C ILE A 74 -4.49 -8.49 12.87
N GLY A 75 -4.05 -9.63 13.41
CA GLY A 75 -2.92 -10.38 12.88
C GLY A 75 -3.21 -11.01 11.52
N ILE A 76 -4.37 -11.65 11.36
CA ILE A 76 -4.78 -12.26 10.08
C ILE A 76 -4.95 -11.20 9.01
N LEU A 77 -5.64 -10.10 9.33
CA LEU A 77 -5.84 -9.01 8.38
C LEU A 77 -4.52 -8.30 8.02
N ALA A 78 -3.60 -8.12 8.98
CA ALA A 78 -2.24 -7.62 8.71
C ALA A 78 -1.49 -8.50 7.72
N PHE A 79 -1.55 -9.83 7.94
CA PHE A 79 -0.86 -10.82 7.14
C PHE A 79 -1.35 -10.79 5.69
N LEU A 80 -2.67 -10.82 5.48
CA LEU A 80 -3.28 -10.76 4.15
C LEU A 80 -2.99 -9.42 3.46
N ALA A 81 -3.08 -8.31 4.19
CA ALA A 81 -2.77 -7.00 3.67
C ALA A 81 -1.30 -6.89 3.24
N CYS A 82 -0.36 -7.42 4.02
CA CYS A 82 1.06 -7.44 3.64
C CYS A 82 1.28 -8.20 2.33
N VAL A 83 0.66 -9.37 2.16
CA VAL A 83 0.73 -10.13 0.90
C VAL A 83 0.17 -9.30 -0.26
N ALA A 84 -1.02 -8.72 -0.09
CA ALA A 84 -1.65 -7.90 -1.12
C ALA A 84 -0.78 -6.68 -1.51
N PHE A 85 -0.21 -5.97 -0.53
CA PHE A 85 0.64 -4.82 -0.80
C PHE A 85 2.00 -5.19 -1.38
N ILE A 86 2.58 -6.34 -1.04
CA ILE A 86 3.79 -6.86 -1.70
C ILE A 86 3.51 -7.10 -3.19
N VAL A 87 2.35 -7.69 -3.50
CA VAL A 87 1.92 -7.91 -4.88
C VAL A 87 1.69 -6.58 -5.60
N LEU A 88 1.01 -5.62 -4.96
CA LEU A 88 0.82 -4.27 -5.52
C LEU A 88 2.16 -3.56 -5.77
N ASP A 89 3.12 -3.65 -4.85
CA ASP A 89 4.44 -3.07 -4.99
C ASP A 89 5.23 -3.70 -6.16
N ALA A 90 5.01 -4.99 -6.45
CA ALA A 90 5.60 -5.69 -7.58
C ALA A 90 4.99 -5.25 -8.93
N TYR A 91 3.68 -5.03 -8.98
CA TYR A 91 2.97 -4.55 -10.17
C TYR A 91 3.06 -3.03 -10.38
N PHE A 92 3.39 -2.26 -9.34
CA PHE A 92 3.42 -0.79 -9.38
C PHE A 92 4.18 -0.20 -10.58
N PRO A 93 5.38 -0.71 -10.99
CA PRO A 93 6.10 -0.18 -12.15
C PRO A 93 5.37 -0.36 -13.48
N GLN A 94 4.47 -1.34 -13.59
CA GLN A 94 3.72 -1.64 -14.82
C GLN A 94 2.50 -0.73 -15.01
N ILE A 95 2.06 -0.02 -13.97
CA ILE A 95 0.90 0.86 -14.02
C ILE A 95 1.30 2.16 -14.71
N SER A 96 0.72 2.50 -15.87
CA SER A 96 1.02 3.76 -16.57
C SER A 96 0.19 4.96 -16.07
N ASN A 97 -0.98 4.70 -15.48
CA ASN A 97 -1.91 5.74 -15.03
C ASN A 97 -1.47 6.38 -13.70
N ALA A 98 -1.24 7.69 -13.71
CA ALA A 98 -0.82 8.45 -12.54
C ALA A 98 -1.89 8.51 -11.43
N ASN A 99 -3.18 8.48 -11.80
CA ASN A 99 -4.27 8.48 -10.82
C ASN A 99 -4.32 7.16 -10.06
N ASP A 100 -4.16 6.03 -10.75
CA ASP A 100 -4.16 4.70 -10.12
C ASP A 100 -2.95 4.56 -9.17
N ARG A 101 -1.77 5.04 -9.58
CA ARG A 101 -0.58 5.13 -8.72
C ARG A 101 -0.87 5.94 -7.45
N LYS A 102 -1.52 7.10 -7.57
CA LYS A 102 -1.91 7.96 -6.45
C LYS A 102 -2.82 7.23 -5.47
N TYR A 103 -3.87 6.56 -5.96
CA TYR A 103 -4.82 5.84 -5.12
C TYR A 103 -4.16 4.66 -4.40
N ILE A 104 -3.26 3.93 -5.06
CA ILE A 104 -2.51 2.84 -4.44
C ILE A 104 -1.62 3.38 -3.30
N VAL A 105 -0.87 4.47 -3.54
CA VAL A 105 0.00 5.06 -2.52
C VAL A 105 -0.81 5.63 -1.35
N LEU A 106 -1.95 6.26 -1.62
CA LEU A 106 -2.85 6.77 -0.58
C LEU A 106 -3.51 5.63 0.23
N GLY A 107 -3.89 4.55 -0.44
CA GLY A 107 -4.42 3.34 0.18
C GLY A 107 -3.38 2.70 1.10
N ASP A 108 -2.14 2.55 0.65
CA ASP A 108 -1.04 2.02 1.46
C ASP A 108 -0.72 2.90 2.66
N LEU A 109 -0.69 4.23 2.47
CA LEU A 109 -0.48 5.19 3.56
C LEU A 109 -1.58 5.12 4.62
N SER A 110 -2.85 5.14 4.19
CA SER A 110 -3.99 5.11 5.10
C SER A 110 -4.10 3.79 5.84
N PHE A 111 -3.97 2.66 5.13
CA PHE A 111 -3.97 1.34 5.74
C PHE A 111 -2.82 1.20 6.74
N SER A 112 -1.59 1.57 6.36
CA SER A 112 -0.42 1.46 7.24
C SER A 112 -0.56 2.33 8.50
N GLY A 113 -1.09 3.55 8.36
CA GLY A 113 -1.36 4.43 9.51
C GLY A 113 -2.39 3.85 10.47
N VAL A 114 -3.52 3.36 9.96
CA VAL A 114 -4.56 2.72 10.79
C VAL A 114 -4.00 1.48 11.47
N TRP A 115 -3.25 0.66 10.74
CA TRP A 115 -2.70 -0.59 11.28
C TRP A 115 -1.64 -0.36 12.35
N THR A 116 -0.84 0.70 12.22
CA THR A 116 0.10 1.14 13.25
C THR A 116 -0.65 1.42 14.56
N PHE A 117 -1.73 2.18 14.49
CA PHE A 117 -2.55 2.50 15.67
C PHE A 117 -3.18 1.25 16.28
N LEU A 118 -3.75 0.35 15.46
CA LEU A 118 -4.36 -0.88 15.94
C LEU A 118 -3.34 -1.82 16.62
N TRP A 119 -2.14 -1.96 16.06
CA TRP A 119 -1.06 -2.73 16.69
C TRP A 119 -0.61 -2.10 18.01
N PHE A 120 -0.52 -0.77 18.08
CA PHE A 120 -0.18 -0.08 19.32
C PHE A 120 -1.24 -0.33 20.41
N VAL A 121 -2.52 -0.20 20.08
CA VAL A 121 -3.63 -0.52 21.00
C VAL A 121 -3.56 -1.99 21.44
N CYS A 122 -3.30 -2.91 20.50
CA CYS A 122 -3.14 -4.32 20.80
C CYS A 122 -2.01 -4.57 21.79
N PHE A 123 -0.83 -4.03 21.53
CA PHE A 123 0.30 -4.11 22.43
C PHE A 123 -0.04 -3.58 23.82
N CYS A 124 -0.64 -2.39 23.92
CA CYS A 124 -1.01 -1.81 25.21
C CYS A 124 -2.02 -2.66 25.99
N VAL A 125 -3.05 -3.17 25.31
CA VAL A 125 -4.08 -4.03 25.91
C VAL A 125 -3.47 -5.35 26.37
N LEU A 126 -2.71 -6.03 25.51
CA LEU A 126 -2.10 -7.32 25.82
C LEU A 126 -1.05 -7.20 26.93
N ALA A 127 -0.22 -6.16 26.92
CA ALA A 127 0.75 -5.91 27.99
C ALA A 127 0.07 -5.64 29.35
N ASN A 128 -0.99 -4.83 29.37
CA ASN A 128 -1.75 -4.54 30.59
C ASN A 128 -2.46 -5.78 31.15
N LEU A 129 -3.04 -6.62 30.28
CA LEU A 129 -3.67 -7.87 30.70
C LEU A 129 -2.62 -8.89 31.15
N TRP A 130 -1.49 -8.97 30.45
CA TRP A 130 -0.38 -9.83 30.83
C TRP A 130 0.16 -9.49 32.23
N ALA A 131 0.30 -8.21 32.56
CA ALA A 131 0.72 -7.77 33.89
C ALA A 131 -0.22 -8.19 35.02
N LYS A 132 -1.49 -8.49 34.72
CA LYS A 132 -2.51 -8.94 35.67
C LYS A 132 -2.74 -10.45 35.65
N THR A 133 -2.11 -11.16 34.71
CA THR A 133 -2.27 -12.60 34.53
C THR A 133 -1.44 -13.37 35.55
N ASN A 134 -2.00 -14.42 36.13
CA ASN A 134 -1.24 -15.36 36.95
C ASN A 134 -0.37 -16.25 36.04
N GLN A 135 0.94 -16.01 36.05
CA GLN A 135 1.89 -16.60 35.11
C GLN A 135 2.13 -18.09 35.33
N ASP A 136 1.82 -18.63 36.51
CA ASP A 136 2.03 -20.05 36.84
C ASP A 136 0.97 -20.97 36.20
N ALA A 137 -0.12 -20.38 35.67
CA ALA A 137 -1.26 -21.11 35.12
C ALA A 137 -1.36 -21.03 33.58
N VAL A 138 -0.42 -20.36 32.90
CA VAL A 138 -0.49 -20.03 31.46
C VAL A 138 0.85 -20.29 30.76
N PRO A 139 0.87 -20.52 29.43
CA PRO A 139 2.10 -20.59 28.66
C PRO A 139 2.78 -19.21 28.58
N ALA A 140 3.62 -18.91 29.56
CA ALA A 140 4.23 -17.59 29.71
C ALA A 140 5.10 -17.18 28.52
N ASP A 141 5.80 -18.13 27.90
CA ASP A 141 6.64 -17.86 26.74
C ASP A 141 5.82 -17.44 25.52
N ALA A 142 4.67 -18.09 25.28
CA ALA A 142 3.74 -17.73 24.22
C ALA A 142 3.17 -16.32 24.41
N ALA A 143 2.69 -16.03 25.63
CA ALA A 143 2.13 -14.72 25.94
C ALA A 143 3.19 -13.60 25.80
N ARG A 144 4.42 -13.83 26.27
CA ARG A 144 5.53 -12.88 26.13
C ARG A 144 5.92 -12.69 24.67
N ALA A 145 5.95 -13.76 23.87
CA ALA A 145 6.20 -13.67 22.43
C ALA A 145 5.12 -12.81 21.76
N VAL A 146 3.84 -13.10 21.99
CA VAL A 146 2.71 -12.34 21.45
C VAL A 146 2.83 -10.85 21.78
N VAL A 147 3.10 -10.49 23.04
CA VAL A 147 3.24 -9.09 23.47
C VAL A 147 4.44 -8.41 22.77
N THR A 148 5.58 -9.09 22.71
CA THR A 148 6.81 -8.56 22.13
C THR A 148 6.68 -8.37 20.61
N PHE A 149 6.16 -9.37 19.90
CA PHE A 149 5.97 -9.27 18.46
C PHE A 149 4.86 -8.29 18.08
N SER A 150 3.86 -8.07 18.93
CA SER A 150 2.89 -6.97 18.75
C SER A 150 3.57 -5.60 18.81
N PHE A 151 4.50 -5.38 19.74
CA PHE A 151 5.30 -4.15 19.81
C PHE A 151 6.18 -3.97 18.56
N PHE A 152 6.90 -5.01 18.15
CA PHE A 152 7.71 -4.94 16.93
C PHE A 152 6.86 -4.68 15.69
N SER A 153 5.67 -5.27 15.62
CA SER A 153 4.70 -4.98 14.56
C SER A 153 4.28 -3.51 14.57
N THR A 154 4.03 -2.89 15.72
CA THR A 154 3.78 -1.44 15.81
C THR A 154 4.90 -0.62 15.15
N VAL A 155 6.15 -0.96 15.46
CA VAL A 155 7.32 -0.25 14.92
C VAL A 155 7.46 -0.44 13.41
N THR A 156 7.26 -1.65 12.89
CA THR A 156 7.38 -1.90 11.45
C THR A 156 6.25 -1.25 10.66
N TRP A 157 5.01 -1.29 11.16
CA TRP A 157 3.89 -0.56 10.55
C TRP A 157 4.10 0.95 10.57
N ALA A 158 4.64 1.51 11.66
CA ALA A 158 4.98 2.93 11.71
C ALA A 158 6.04 3.30 10.65
N MET A 159 7.04 2.44 10.46
CA MET A 159 8.05 2.64 9.42
C MET A 159 7.44 2.53 8.01
N LEU A 160 6.50 1.62 7.77
CA LEU A 160 5.74 1.55 6.51
C LEU A 160 4.94 2.82 6.26
N THR A 161 4.27 3.37 7.29
CA THR A 161 3.57 4.65 7.17
C THR A 161 4.50 5.78 6.77
N VAL A 162 5.71 5.84 7.35
CA VAL A 162 6.72 6.85 6.98
C VAL A 162 7.18 6.67 5.53
N PHE A 163 7.44 5.44 5.09
CA PHE A 163 7.83 5.17 3.70
C PHE A 163 6.71 5.50 2.71
N ALA A 164 5.48 5.09 2.99
CA ALA A 164 4.30 5.44 2.20
C ALA A 164 4.08 6.96 2.14
N PHE A 165 4.29 7.66 3.25
CA PHE A 165 4.19 9.12 3.31
C PHE A 165 5.27 9.81 2.47
N ARG A 166 6.52 9.34 2.54
CA ARG A 166 7.61 9.84 1.68
C ARG A 166 7.29 9.64 0.20
N ARG A 167 6.78 8.46 -0.17
CA ARG A 167 6.37 8.14 -1.55
C ARG A 167 5.20 9.00 -2.00
N TYR A 168 4.23 9.25 -1.12
CA TYR A 168 3.09 10.14 -1.38
C TYR A 168 3.55 11.56 -1.66
N ARG A 169 4.47 12.09 -0.82
CA ARG A 169 5.04 13.43 -1.02
C ARG A 169 5.81 13.55 -2.33
N GLN A 170 6.66 12.58 -2.65
CA GLN A 170 7.41 12.57 -3.91
C GLN A 170 6.49 12.67 -5.13
N GLY A 171 5.40 11.89 -5.17
CA GLY A 171 4.45 11.97 -6.27
C GLY A 171 3.59 13.24 -6.28
N MET A 172 3.35 13.87 -5.12
CA MET A 172 2.71 15.19 -5.07
C MET A 172 3.62 16.31 -5.56
N ASP A 173 4.91 16.26 -5.21
CA ASP A 173 5.90 17.26 -5.63
C ASP A 173 6.08 17.20 -7.16
N GLU A 174 6.04 16.00 -7.76
CA GLU A 174 6.10 15.79 -9.21
C GLU A 174 4.83 16.23 -9.95
N VAL A 175 3.64 16.03 -9.36
CA VAL A 175 2.36 16.50 -9.92
C VAL A 175 2.19 18.02 -9.72
N GLY A 176 2.71 18.57 -8.62
CA GLY A 176 2.65 19.99 -8.27
C GLY A 176 3.61 20.87 -9.07
N LEU A 177 4.70 20.30 -9.59
CA LEU A 177 5.60 20.94 -10.57
C LEU A 177 5.06 20.91 -12.01
N GLY A 178 3.82 20.46 -12.20
CA GLY A 178 3.06 20.61 -13.43
C GLY A 178 3.05 19.34 -14.26
N TYR A 179 1.86 18.73 -14.34
CA TYR A 179 1.32 18.44 -15.67
C TYR A 179 1.12 19.81 -16.37
N ASN A 180 2.21 20.45 -16.76
CA ASN A 180 2.17 21.43 -17.84
C ASN A 180 2.03 20.57 -19.08
N ASP A 181 0.83 20.59 -19.66
CA ASP A 181 0.64 20.16 -21.03
C ASP A 181 1.74 20.84 -21.88
N PRO A 182 2.64 20.09 -22.55
CA PRO A 182 3.64 20.69 -23.42
C PRO A 182 3.01 21.51 -24.56
N ALA A 183 1.69 21.47 -24.75
CA ALA A 183 0.96 22.37 -25.64
C ALA A 183 0.86 23.82 -25.14
N SER A 184 1.23 24.13 -23.89
CA SER A 184 1.09 25.49 -23.32
C SER A 184 2.39 26.31 -23.30
N ASP A 185 3.53 25.73 -23.64
CA ASP A 185 4.79 26.47 -23.82
C ASP A 185 4.85 27.06 -25.24
N HIS A 186 4.04 28.09 -25.50
CA HIS A 186 4.29 29.02 -26.60
C HIS A 186 5.43 30.00 -26.24
N ILE A 187 6.63 29.49 -26.01
CA ILE A 187 7.86 30.28 -26.10
C ILE A 187 8.89 29.45 -26.88
N SER A 188 8.63 29.27 -28.16
CA SER A 188 9.63 28.79 -29.12
C SER A 188 10.69 29.89 -29.34
N PRO A 189 12.01 29.62 -29.19
CA PRO A 189 13.07 30.59 -29.49
C PRO A 189 13.31 30.83 -31.00
N TYR A 190 12.42 30.37 -31.88
CA TYR A 190 12.63 30.47 -33.31
C TYR A 190 12.17 31.84 -33.83
N PRO A 191 13.01 32.54 -34.61
CA PRO A 191 12.60 33.78 -35.26
C PRO A 191 11.41 33.49 -36.19
N SER A 192 10.34 34.25 -36.01
CA SER A 192 9.17 34.25 -36.87
C SER A 192 9.56 34.67 -38.28
N GLY A 193 9.66 33.68 -39.17
CA GLY A 193 9.95 33.89 -40.58
C GLY A 193 9.33 32.81 -41.47
N VAL A 194 8.30 33.23 -42.22
CA VAL A 194 7.82 32.70 -43.51
C VAL A 194 6.91 31.44 -43.51
N PRO A 195 6.10 31.19 -44.57
CA PRO A 195 4.71 31.63 -44.77
C PRO A 195 3.67 30.49 -44.64
N GLU A 196 2.39 30.85 -44.48
CA GLU A 196 1.23 29.97 -44.54
C GLU A 196 1.27 29.08 -45.80
N GLY A 197 1.11 27.76 -45.62
CA GLY A 197 1.04 26.91 -46.81
C GLY A 197 0.70 25.44 -46.65
N TYR A 198 0.96 24.78 -45.52
CA TYR A 198 0.72 23.32 -45.45
C TYR A 198 0.46 22.81 -44.04
N GLN A 199 -0.72 23.09 -43.47
CA GLN A 199 -1.22 22.28 -42.37
C GLN A 199 -2.76 22.29 -42.35
N GLN A 200 -3.35 21.37 -43.11
CA GLN A 200 -4.76 21.03 -42.97
C GLN A 200 -4.87 19.61 -42.41
N SER A 201 -5.45 19.49 -41.22
CA SER A 201 -5.71 18.24 -40.50
C SER A 201 -6.82 17.44 -41.19
N PRO A 202 -6.81 16.08 -41.21
CA PRO A 202 -7.63 15.33 -42.17
C PRO A 202 -9.09 15.13 -41.79
N PHE A 203 -9.57 15.56 -40.61
CA PHE A 203 -10.96 15.31 -40.21
C PHE A 203 -11.54 16.46 -39.38
N THR A 204 -12.39 17.27 -40.02
CA THR A 204 -13.41 18.06 -39.32
C THR A 204 -14.71 18.04 -40.12
N ALA A 205 -15.76 17.53 -39.51
CA ALA A 205 -17.12 17.52 -40.04
C ALA A 205 -17.60 18.96 -40.27
N SER A 206 -18.00 19.28 -41.50
CA SER A 206 -18.62 20.56 -41.86
C SER A 206 -20.07 20.32 -42.29
N SER A 207 -20.98 20.82 -41.48
CA SER A 207 -22.37 21.07 -41.85
C SER A 207 -22.43 22.30 -42.76
N ALA A 208 -22.65 22.09 -44.07
CA ALA A 208 -23.42 22.94 -44.99
C ALA A 208 -23.07 22.60 -46.45
N GLY A 209 -24.09 22.42 -47.29
CA GLY A 209 -23.94 22.50 -48.75
C GLY A 209 -24.47 21.28 -49.50
N GLN A 210 -25.75 21.35 -49.89
CA GLN A 210 -26.29 20.55 -50.99
C GLN A 210 -25.39 20.70 -52.23
N GLY A 211 -24.76 19.60 -52.66
CA GLY A 211 -24.06 19.50 -53.94
C GLY A 211 -24.38 18.16 -54.56
N GLY A 212 -25.45 18.12 -55.36
CA GLY A 212 -25.88 16.91 -56.06
C GLY A 212 -24.83 16.45 -57.07
N TYR A 213 -24.56 15.15 -57.08
CA TYR A 213 -23.70 14.51 -58.06
C TYR A 213 -24.44 14.40 -59.40
N GLN A 214 -23.90 14.99 -60.47
CA GLN A 214 -24.40 14.83 -61.83
C GLN A 214 -23.44 13.90 -62.61
N PRO A 215 -23.88 12.69 -63.03
CA PRO A 215 -23.02 11.80 -63.82
C PRO A 215 -22.94 12.24 -65.30
N PRO A 216 -21.91 11.78 -66.05
CA PRO A 216 -21.69 12.18 -67.42
C PRO A 216 -22.76 11.60 -68.35
N ALA A 217 -23.26 12.42 -69.28
CA ALA A 217 -24.11 11.95 -70.37
C ALA A 217 -23.23 11.31 -71.46
N TYR A 218 -23.59 10.10 -71.87
CA TYR A 218 -23.13 9.47 -73.10
C TYR A 218 -24.01 9.91 -74.28
#